data_AF-A0A9J6GUV5-F1
#
_entry.id   AF-A0A9J6GUV5-F1
#
_cell.length_a   1.000
_cell.length_b   1.000
_cell.length_c   1.000
_cell.angle_alpha   90.00
_cell.angle_beta   90.00
_cell.angle_gamma   90.00
#
_symmetry.space_group_name_H-M   'P 1'
#
loop_
_entity.id
_entity.type
_entity.pdbx_description
1 polymer ?
#
loop_
_entity_poly.entity_id
_entity_poly.type
_entity_poly.pdbx_seq_one_letter_code
_entity_poly.pdbx_strand_id
1 'polypeptide(L)'
;MTVREKETEVSVLFQTTHKGHDFHLKHTLLTPTERAAIAAKLQQGVSLDAVLDGVRESLDKTLQRKHLLVRQDLYNIMRDFDLSHSERLHSNDHTSVLLWVESMKKNDDNPVLFFKHQGQADNAEMLNREECEKLENSDFMLAIMTKPQEELLKKLGTDRICINGTHGTTGKH
;
A
#
# COMPACT_ATOMS: atom_id res chain seq x y z
N MET A 1 31.93 -15.48 17.29
CA MET A 1 31.53 -16.90 17.36
C MET A 1 32.72 -17.72 16.91
N THR A 2 33.21 -18.61 17.76
CA THR A 2 34.37 -19.46 17.44
C THR A 2 33.91 -20.91 17.61
N VAL A 3 33.89 -21.67 16.53
CA VAL A 3 33.49 -23.08 16.53
C VAL A 3 34.75 -23.92 16.59
N ARG A 4 34.81 -24.87 17.54
CA ARG A 4 35.85 -25.91 17.57
C ARG A 4 35.16 -27.25 17.39
N GLU A 5 35.48 -27.94 16.30
CA GLU A 5 34.98 -29.28 16.06
C GLU A 5 35.79 -30.31 16.86
N LYS A 6 35.09 -31.16 17.60
CA LYS A 6 35.52 -32.52 17.93
C LYS A 6 34.40 -33.47 17.56
N GLU A 7 34.78 -34.63 17.06
CA GLU A 7 34.06 -35.55 16.14
C GLU A 7 32.59 -35.92 16.43
N THR A 8 31.98 -35.54 17.56
CA THR A 8 30.55 -35.82 17.83
C THR A 8 29.82 -34.76 18.67
N GLU A 9 30.43 -33.61 18.99
CA GLU A 9 29.80 -32.61 19.87
C GLU A 9 30.12 -31.18 19.42
N VAL A 10 29.06 -30.40 19.17
CA VAL A 10 29.18 -28.98 18.84
C VAL A 10 29.11 -28.18 20.13
N SER A 11 30.27 -27.66 20.56
CA SER A 11 30.36 -26.75 21.70
C SER A 11 30.38 -25.31 21.21
N VAL A 12 29.36 -24.53 21.61
CA VAL A 12 29.25 -23.10 21.31
C VAL A 12 29.52 -22.28 22.57
N LEU A 13 30.52 -21.39 22.47
CA LEU A 13 30.81 -20.43 23.53
C LEU A 13 29.99 -19.16 23.31
N PHE A 14 28.97 -18.94 24.14
CA PHE A 14 28.18 -17.72 24.11
C PHE A 14 28.97 -16.54 24.70
N GLN A 15 29.23 -15.53 23.89
CA GLN A 15 29.79 -14.25 24.36
C GLN A 15 28.65 -13.25 24.51
N THR A 16 28.32 -12.92 25.76
CA THR A 16 27.31 -11.91 26.12
C THR A 16 27.73 -10.48 25.77
N THR A 17 29.04 -10.22 25.69
CA THR A 17 29.60 -8.88 25.53
C THR A 17 30.13 -8.69 24.12
N HIS A 18 29.35 -8.00 23.29
CA HIS A 18 29.78 -7.57 21.96
C HIS A 18 30.81 -6.44 22.08
N LYS A 19 32.10 -6.76 21.93
CA LYS A 19 33.19 -5.77 21.91
C LYS A 19 33.44 -5.34 20.46
N GLY A 20 33.00 -4.13 20.09
CA GLY A 20 33.25 -3.58 18.74
C GLY A 20 32.42 -2.35 18.38
N HIS A 21 31.22 -2.21 18.97
CA HIS A 21 30.38 -1.01 18.86
C HIS A 21 29.42 -0.94 20.05
N ASP A 22 28.91 0.25 20.35
CA ASP A 22 27.86 0.41 21.34
C ASP A 22 26.53 -0.21 20.87
N PHE A 23 25.67 -0.54 21.83
CA PHE A 23 24.36 -1.07 21.53
C PHE A 23 23.50 -0.02 20.83
N HIS A 24 23.34 -0.15 19.51
CA HIS A 24 22.49 0.73 18.74
C HIS A 24 21.10 0.14 18.56
N LEU A 25 20.09 0.81 19.13
CA LEU A 25 18.67 0.48 19.01
C LEU A 25 18.16 0.30 17.58
N LYS A 26 18.82 0.84 16.56
CA LYS A 26 18.45 0.64 15.14
C LYS A 26 18.77 -0.76 14.60
N HIS A 27 19.71 -1.47 15.23
CA HIS A 27 20.16 -2.81 14.82
C HIS A 27 19.43 -3.93 15.57
N THR A 28 18.53 -3.58 16.48
CA THR A 28 17.68 -4.57 17.16
C THR A 28 16.48 -4.92 16.29
N LEU A 29 16.00 -6.15 16.43
CA LEU A 29 14.79 -6.61 15.76
C LEU A 29 13.56 -6.16 16.54
N LEU A 30 12.46 -5.94 15.82
CA LEU A 30 11.14 -5.89 16.44
C LEU A 30 10.79 -7.26 17.02
N THR A 31 10.07 -7.26 18.12
CA THR A 31 9.51 -8.50 18.66
C THR A 31 8.42 -9.07 17.73
N PRO A 32 8.20 -10.40 17.74
CA PRO A 32 7.16 -11.01 16.92
C PRO A 32 5.76 -10.44 17.19
N THR A 33 5.47 -10.09 18.45
CA THR A 33 4.20 -9.49 18.88
C THR A 33 4.01 -8.08 18.31
N GLU A 34 5.05 -7.24 18.34
CA GLU A 34 5.02 -5.91 17.72
C GLU A 34 4.80 -6.00 16.21
N ARG A 35 5.48 -6.94 15.54
CA ARG A 35 5.29 -7.18 14.10
C ARG A 35 3.87 -7.61 13.77
N ALA A 36 3.30 -8.52 14.56
CA ALA A 36 1.92 -8.97 14.38
C ALA A 36 0.91 -7.84 14.62
N ALA A 37 1.13 -6.98 15.62
CA ALA A 37 0.26 -5.83 15.89
C ALA A 37 0.28 -4.82 14.74
N ILE A 38 1.46 -4.56 14.15
CA ILE A 38 1.60 -3.72 12.96
C ILE A 38 0.91 -4.36 11.76
N ALA A 39 1.14 -5.65 11.52
CA ALA A 39 0.50 -6.41 10.45
C ALA A 39 -1.04 -6.36 10.55
N ALA A 40 -1.60 -6.50 11.74
CA ALA A 40 -3.04 -6.39 11.96
C ALA A 40 -3.61 -5.01 11.59
N LYS A 41 -2.89 -3.93 11.91
CA LYS A 41 -3.30 -2.56 11.49
C LYS A 41 -3.25 -2.41 9.97
N LEU A 42 -2.20 -2.93 9.34
CA LEU A 42 -2.05 -2.89 7.88
C LEU A 42 -3.12 -3.73 7.18
N GLN A 43 -3.51 -4.87 7.75
CA GLN A 43 -4.61 -5.70 7.24
C GLN A 43 -5.98 -5.00 7.33
N GLN A 44 -6.16 -4.10 8.30
CA GLN A 44 -7.37 -3.28 8.45
C GLN A 44 -7.40 -2.08 7.47
N GLY A 45 -6.42 -1.96 6.56
CA GLY A 45 -6.34 -0.88 5.58
C GLY A 45 -5.85 0.45 6.17
N VAL A 46 -5.22 0.44 7.36
CA VAL A 46 -4.58 1.65 7.91
C VAL A 46 -3.38 2.00 7.04
N SER A 47 -3.30 3.25 6.59
CA SER A 47 -2.20 3.72 5.73
C SER A 47 -0.84 3.57 6.44
N LEU A 48 0.22 3.37 5.63
CA LEU A 48 1.59 3.24 6.14
C LEU A 48 1.99 4.43 7.02
N ASP A 49 1.59 5.64 6.61
CA ASP A 49 1.93 6.86 7.33
C ASP A 49 1.20 6.95 8.67
N ALA A 50 -0.10 6.62 8.72
CA ALA A 50 -0.84 6.57 9.98
C ALA A 50 -0.27 5.51 10.95
N VAL A 51 0.23 4.39 10.44
CA VAL A 51 0.94 3.40 11.28
C VAL A 51 2.25 3.96 11.83
N LEU A 52 3.07 4.62 10.99
CA LEU A 52 4.33 5.23 11.44
C LEU A 52 4.09 6.33 12.47
N ASP A 53 3.12 7.19 12.25
CA ASP A 53 2.79 8.30 13.14
C ASP A 53 2.23 7.78 14.47
N GLY A 54 1.29 6.83 14.44
CA GLY A 54 0.78 6.22 15.66
C GLY A 54 1.85 5.48 16.48
N VAL A 55 2.87 4.91 15.83
CA VAL A 55 4.00 4.33 16.55
C VAL A 55 4.91 5.41 17.15
N ARG A 56 5.16 6.51 16.44
CA ARG A 56 5.95 7.64 16.96
C ARG A 56 5.25 8.35 18.12
N GLU A 57 3.93 8.50 18.05
CA GLU A 57 3.10 9.07 19.12
C GLU A 57 3.07 8.19 20.37
N SER A 58 3.31 6.87 20.24
CA SER A 58 3.42 5.97 21.38
C SER A 58 4.72 6.14 22.19
N LEU A 59 5.58 7.09 21.79
CA LEU A 59 6.79 7.44 22.52
C LEU A 59 6.44 8.15 23.83
N ASP A 60 6.82 7.54 24.95
CA ASP A 60 6.65 8.14 26.27
C ASP A 60 7.91 8.89 26.73
N LYS A 61 8.90 8.15 27.21
CA LYS A 61 10.16 8.58 27.81
C LYS A 61 11.32 7.72 27.31
N THR A 62 11.04 6.48 26.86
CA THR A 62 12.09 5.55 26.42
C THR A 62 11.99 5.25 24.94
N LEU A 63 13.05 5.59 24.19
CA LEU A 63 13.15 5.25 22.78
C LEU A 63 13.35 3.74 22.59
N GLN A 64 12.30 3.07 22.13
CA GLN A 64 12.33 1.66 21.69
C GLN A 64 12.53 1.51 20.17
N ARG A 65 12.92 0.31 19.70
CA ARG A 65 13.13 -0.03 18.27
C ARG A 65 11.93 0.33 17.38
N LYS A 66 10.70 0.14 17.88
CA LYS A 66 9.47 0.45 17.15
C LYS A 66 9.35 1.93 16.76
N HIS A 67 9.89 2.85 17.55
CA HIS A 67 9.83 4.29 17.22
C HIS A 67 10.78 4.68 16.08
N LEU A 68 11.73 3.80 15.73
CA LEU A 68 12.68 3.97 14.64
C LEU A 68 12.23 3.25 13.36
N LEU A 69 10.95 2.91 13.25
CA LEU A 69 10.43 2.28 12.05
C LEU A 69 10.47 3.24 10.86
N VAL A 70 10.82 2.66 9.71
CA VAL A 70 10.76 3.32 8.41
C VAL A 70 9.78 2.58 7.49
N ARG A 71 9.36 3.20 6.39
CA ARG A 71 8.44 2.56 5.42
C ARG A 71 8.94 1.19 4.95
N GLN A 72 10.25 1.02 4.78
CA GLN A 72 10.85 -0.27 4.42
C GLN A 72 10.56 -1.38 5.45
N ASP A 73 10.54 -1.05 6.75
CA ASP A 73 10.21 -2.02 7.79
C ASP A 73 8.75 -2.48 7.65
N LEU A 74 7.83 -1.57 7.32
CA LEU A 74 6.43 -1.91 7.07
C LEU A 74 6.27 -2.79 5.83
N TYR A 75 6.95 -2.47 4.72
CA TYR A 75 6.93 -3.34 3.52
C TYR A 75 7.47 -4.74 3.80
N ASN A 76 8.55 -4.85 4.59
CA ASN A 76 9.07 -6.15 5.01
C ASN A 76 8.04 -6.92 5.85
N ILE A 77 7.35 -6.25 6.78
CA ILE A 77 6.28 -6.85 7.57
C ILE A 77 5.13 -7.30 6.65
N MET A 78 4.71 -6.47 5.69
CA MET A 78 3.64 -6.82 4.76
C MET A 78 4.00 -8.06 3.94
N ARG A 79 5.22 -8.12 3.40
CA ARG A 79 5.72 -9.31 2.69
C ARG A 79 5.71 -10.54 3.59
N ASP A 80 6.22 -10.41 4.82
CA ASP A 80 6.37 -11.55 5.72
C ASP A 80 5.02 -12.07 6.26
N PHE A 81 3.96 -11.25 6.19
CA PHE A 81 2.59 -11.60 6.58
C PHE A 81 1.64 -11.78 5.37
N ASP A 82 2.18 -11.80 4.14
CA ASP A 82 1.43 -11.91 2.88
C ASP A 82 0.28 -10.88 2.74
N LEU A 83 0.51 -9.67 3.26
CA LEU A 83 -0.44 -8.57 3.19
C LEU A 83 -0.27 -7.83 1.85
N SER A 84 -1.15 -8.12 0.91
CA SER A 84 -1.23 -7.43 -0.38
C SER A 84 -1.97 -6.08 -0.29
N HIS A 85 -1.40 -5.13 0.45
CA HIS A 85 -1.84 -3.73 0.36
C HIS A 85 -0.82 -2.91 -0.42
N SER A 86 -1.04 -2.79 -1.72
CA SER A 86 -0.20 -1.97 -2.59
C SER A 86 -1.02 -0.83 -3.15
N GLU A 87 -1.04 0.30 -2.45
CA GLU A 87 -1.37 1.59 -3.07
C GLU A 87 -0.40 1.90 -4.23
N ARG A 88 0.74 1.20 -4.31
CA ARG A 88 1.65 1.16 -5.46
C ARG A 88 2.03 -0.28 -5.80
N LEU A 89 1.34 -0.86 -6.78
CA LEU A 89 1.68 -2.17 -7.38
C LEU A 89 2.98 -2.09 -8.20
N HIS A 90 3.36 -0.90 -8.65
CA HIS A 90 4.56 -0.64 -9.44
C HIS A 90 5.09 0.79 -9.20
N SER A 91 6.37 1.04 -9.47
CA SER A 91 7.00 2.38 -9.41
C SER A 91 6.45 3.37 -10.46
N ASN A 92 5.67 2.87 -11.42
CA ASN A 92 4.98 3.65 -12.43
C ASN A 92 3.50 3.69 -12.05
N ASP A 93 2.99 4.87 -11.70
CA ASP A 93 1.63 5.04 -11.17
C ASP A 93 0.57 4.52 -12.16
N HIS A 94 0.83 4.62 -13.48
CA HIS A 94 -0.08 4.15 -14.55
C HIS A 94 -0.21 2.63 -14.58
N THR A 95 0.92 1.92 -14.38
CA THR A 95 0.95 0.46 -14.31
C THR A 95 0.23 -0.04 -13.06
N SER A 96 0.30 0.71 -11.96
CA SER A 96 -0.40 0.35 -10.73
C SER A 96 -1.92 0.39 -10.89
N VAL A 97 -2.45 1.42 -11.55
CA VAL A 97 -3.89 1.53 -11.80
C VAL A 97 -4.37 0.42 -12.75
N LEU A 98 -3.61 0.12 -13.82
CA LEU A 98 -3.95 -0.97 -14.73
C LEU A 98 -4.11 -2.31 -13.99
N LEU A 99 -3.10 -2.68 -13.19
CA LEU A 99 -3.12 -3.93 -12.42
C LEU A 99 -4.29 -3.97 -11.42
N TRP A 100 -4.61 -2.84 -10.78
CA TRP A 100 -5.76 -2.74 -9.90
C TRP A 100 -7.08 -2.92 -10.66
N VAL A 101 -7.27 -2.25 -11.80
CA VAL A 101 -8.46 -2.40 -12.65
C VAL A 101 -8.63 -3.85 -13.12
N GLU A 102 -7.55 -4.50 -13.56
CA GLU A 102 -7.59 -5.91 -13.96
C GLU A 102 -7.94 -6.84 -12.80
N SER A 103 -7.48 -6.54 -11.58
CA SER A 103 -7.85 -7.30 -10.39
C SER A 103 -9.33 -7.13 -10.05
N MET A 104 -9.86 -5.89 -10.15
CA MET A 104 -11.25 -5.58 -9.85
C MET A 104 -12.22 -6.18 -10.87
N LYS A 105 -11.85 -6.24 -12.16
CA LYS A 105 -12.64 -6.92 -13.19
C LYS A 105 -12.86 -8.42 -12.94
N LYS A 106 -12.04 -9.06 -12.10
CA LYS A 106 -12.18 -10.47 -11.72
C LYS A 106 -13.11 -10.69 -10.53
N ASN A 107 -13.56 -9.63 -9.87
CA ASN A 107 -14.44 -9.67 -8.70
C ASN A 107 -15.90 -9.41 -9.11
N ASP A 108 -16.84 -10.12 -8.48
CA ASP A 108 -18.29 -9.94 -8.70
C ASP A 108 -18.80 -8.57 -8.22
N ASP A 109 -18.05 -7.90 -7.36
CA ASP A 109 -18.30 -6.53 -6.91
C ASP A 109 -17.33 -5.52 -7.54
N ASN A 110 -17.15 -5.62 -8.85
CA ASN A 110 -16.31 -4.71 -9.62
C ASN A 110 -16.90 -3.28 -9.64
N PRO A 111 -16.23 -2.26 -9.06
CA PRO A 111 -16.70 -0.89 -9.11
C PRO A 111 -16.33 -0.16 -10.41
N VAL A 112 -15.54 -0.77 -11.31
CA VAL A 112 -15.04 -0.09 -12.51
C VAL A 112 -16.11 -0.01 -13.59
N LEU A 113 -16.58 1.19 -13.87
CA LEU A 113 -17.56 1.48 -14.93
C LEU A 113 -16.87 1.76 -16.27
N PHE A 114 -15.72 2.43 -16.23
CA PHE A 114 -14.99 2.81 -17.42
C PHE A 114 -13.50 2.94 -17.12
N PHE A 115 -12.66 2.49 -18.05
CA PHE A 115 -11.23 2.63 -17.93
C PHE A 115 -10.57 2.81 -19.31
N LYS A 116 -9.83 3.91 -19.46
CA LYS A 116 -8.92 4.19 -20.57
C LYS A 116 -7.49 4.32 -20.02
N HIS A 117 -6.61 3.46 -20.50
CA HIS A 117 -5.19 3.52 -20.21
C HIS A 117 -4.47 4.50 -21.16
N GLN A 118 -3.46 5.24 -20.68
CA GLN A 118 -2.66 6.12 -21.53
C GLN A 118 -1.90 5.34 -22.60
N GLY A 119 -1.85 5.86 -23.80
CA GLY A 119 -1.26 5.22 -24.97
C GLY A 119 -2.14 4.14 -25.61
N GLN A 120 -3.34 3.89 -25.06
CA GLN A 120 -4.31 2.99 -25.68
C GLN A 120 -5.24 3.78 -26.60
N ALA A 121 -5.38 3.32 -27.85
CA ALA A 121 -6.39 3.84 -28.76
C ALA A 121 -7.80 3.50 -28.25
N ASP A 122 -8.77 4.37 -28.55
CA ASP A 122 -10.17 4.16 -28.19
C ASP A 122 -10.64 2.77 -28.65
N ASN A 123 -11.21 1.99 -27.73
CA ASN A 123 -11.76 0.67 -28.06
C ASN A 123 -13.18 0.80 -28.64
N ALA A 124 -13.71 -0.25 -29.26
CA ALA A 124 -15.05 -0.24 -29.87
C ALA A 124 -16.19 0.11 -28.88
N GLU A 125 -16.00 -0.11 -27.58
CA GLU A 125 -16.94 0.31 -26.54
C GLU A 125 -16.96 1.83 -26.31
N MET A 126 -15.81 2.50 -26.50
CA MET A 126 -15.70 3.96 -26.46
C MET A 126 -16.28 4.66 -27.70
N LEU A 127 -16.25 3.98 -28.85
CA LEU A 127 -16.67 4.51 -30.15
C LEU A 127 -18.20 4.50 -30.36
N ASN A 128 -18.96 3.80 -29.50
CA ASN A 128 -20.43 3.67 -29.61
C ASN A 128 -21.22 4.75 -28.84
N ARG A 129 -20.56 5.73 -28.19
CA ARG A 129 -21.27 6.85 -27.55
C ARG A 129 -21.36 8.02 -28.52
N GLU A 130 -22.56 8.25 -29.04
CA GLU A 130 -22.91 9.31 -30.02
C GLU A 130 -22.51 10.73 -29.59
N GLU A 131 -22.22 10.97 -28.30
CA GLU A 131 -22.01 12.31 -27.73
C GLU A 131 -20.76 12.39 -26.81
N CYS A 132 -19.70 11.63 -27.07
CA CYS A 132 -18.42 11.82 -26.36
C CYS A 132 -17.34 12.32 -27.32
N GLU A 133 -16.70 13.44 -26.98
CA GLU A 133 -15.43 13.82 -27.61
C GLU A 133 -14.45 12.66 -27.44
N LYS A 134 -13.77 12.30 -28.54
CA LYS A 134 -12.77 11.23 -28.53
C LYS A 134 -11.64 11.65 -27.60
N LEU A 135 -11.35 10.81 -26.61
CA LEU A 135 -10.19 11.01 -25.74
C LEU A 135 -8.92 10.82 -26.59
N GLU A 136 -7.93 11.67 -26.42
CA GLU A 136 -6.64 11.51 -27.09
C GLU A 136 -5.91 10.26 -26.57
N ASN A 137 -4.97 9.72 -27.35
CA ASN A 137 -4.19 8.56 -26.89
C ASN A 137 -3.43 8.87 -25.59
N SER A 138 -3.02 10.11 -25.37
CA SER A 138 -2.37 10.56 -24.14
C SER A 138 -3.31 10.62 -22.93
N ASP A 139 -4.63 10.59 -23.14
CA ASP A 139 -5.59 10.76 -22.07
C ASP A 139 -5.73 9.52 -21.21
N PHE A 140 -5.90 9.76 -19.91
CA PHE A 140 -6.24 8.77 -18.91
C PHE A 140 -7.64 9.05 -18.38
N MET A 141 -8.46 8.01 -18.24
CA MET A 141 -9.77 8.15 -17.64
C MET A 141 -10.12 6.89 -16.86
N LEU A 142 -10.62 7.07 -15.65
CA LEU A 142 -11.12 5.99 -14.80
C LEU A 142 -12.43 6.46 -14.18
N ALA A 143 -13.53 5.78 -14.49
CA ALA A 143 -14.80 5.97 -13.81
C ALA A 143 -15.08 4.75 -12.93
N ILE A 144 -15.30 5.01 -11.64
CA ILE A 144 -15.62 3.98 -10.65
C ILE A 144 -16.87 4.38 -9.87
N MET A 145 -17.69 3.39 -9.53
CA MET A 145 -18.86 3.54 -8.67
C MET A 145 -19.18 2.21 -8.03
N THR A 146 -19.29 2.17 -6.71
CA THR A 146 -19.73 0.97 -5.99
C THR A 146 -21.25 0.82 -6.08
N LYS A 147 -21.79 -0.39 -5.88
CA LYS A 147 -23.24 -0.63 -5.87
C LYS A 147 -23.98 0.27 -4.85
N PRO A 148 -23.50 0.46 -3.61
CA PRO A 148 -24.13 1.41 -2.69
C PRO A 148 -24.13 2.85 -3.20
N GLN A 149 -23.05 3.31 -3.87
CA GLN A 149 -23.01 4.65 -4.47
C GLN A 149 -24.02 4.78 -5.61
N GLU A 150 -24.16 3.75 -6.45
CA GLU A 150 -25.16 3.71 -7.52
C GLU A 150 -26.58 3.79 -6.96
N GLU A 151 -26.89 3.01 -5.92
CA GLU A 151 -28.20 3.04 -5.28
C GLU A 151 -28.51 4.41 -4.65
N LEU A 152 -27.53 5.01 -3.97
CA LEU A 152 -27.67 6.35 -3.40
C LEU A 152 -27.89 7.39 -4.49
N LEU A 153 -27.14 7.31 -5.60
CA LEU A 153 -27.29 8.20 -6.74
C LEU A 153 -28.68 8.05 -7.37
N LYS A 154 -29.18 6.83 -7.56
CA LYS A 154 -30.54 6.57 -8.06
C LYS A 154 -31.63 7.11 -7.13
N LYS A 155 -31.42 7.05 -5.82
CA LYS A 155 -32.39 7.49 -4.81
C LYS A 155 -32.38 9.01 -4.60
N LEU A 156 -31.21 9.65 -4.65
CA LEU A 156 -31.02 11.04 -4.20
C LEU A 156 -30.51 11.99 -5.31
N GLY A 157 -29.92 11.47 -6.38
CA GLY A 157 -29.27 12.23 -7.44
C GLY A 157 -30.18 12.60 -8.61
N THR A 158 -31.45 12.95 -8.33
CA THR A 158 -32.45 13.20 -9.37
C THR A 158 -32.44 14.62 -9.95
N ASP A 159 -31.78 15.58 -9.28
CA ASP A 159 -31.83 17.00 -9.68
C ASP A 159 -30.49 17.52 -10.23
N ARG A 160 -29.34 17.23 -9.57
CA ARG A 160 -28.05 17.86 -9.91
C ARG A 160 -26.87 16.92 -9.73
N ILE A 161 -25.89 17.05 -10.63
CA ILE A 161 -24.57 16.42 -10.51
C ILE A 161 -23.55 17.52 -10.29
N CYS A 162 -22.82 17.47 -9.16
CA CYS A 162 -21.75 18.40 -8.85
C CYS A 162 -20.41 17.78 -9.24
N ILE A 163 -19.69 18.44 -10.14
CA ILE A 163 -18.35 18.03 -10.58
C ILE A 163 -17.34 19.01 -9.98
N ASN A 164 -16.41 18.49 -9.17
CA ASN A 164 -15.34 19.29 -8.60
C ASN A 164 -14.02 18.95 -9.30
N GLY A 165 -13.42 19.92 -9.99
CA GLY A 165 -12.11 19.75 -10.61
C GLY A 165 -11.00 19.86 -9.56
N THR A 166 -10.19 18.82 -9.39
CA THR A 166 -9.01 18.84 -8.50
C THR A 166 -7.77 19.19 -9.32
N HIS A 167 -7.58 20.48 -9.64
CA HIS A 167 -6.32 20.91 -10.25
C HIS A 167 -5.26 21.12 -9.15
N GLY A 168 -4.18 20.33 -9.18
CA GLY A 168 -2.94 20.61 -8.45
C GLY A 168 -2.93 20.34 -6.93
N THR A 169 -3.78 19.46 -6.40
CA THR A 169 -3.85 19.17 -4.96
C THR A 169 -3.15 17.89 -4.51
N THR A 170 -2.53 17.13 -5.42
CA THR A 170 -1.61 16.03 -5.07
C THR A 170 -0.18 16.55 -4.98
N GLY A 171 0.49 16.20 -3.87
CA GLY A 171 1.68 16.86 -3.32
C GLY A 171 2.78 17.19 -4.33
N LYS A 172 3.31 18.41 -4.21
CA LYS A 172 4.59 18.79 -4.81
C LYS A 172 5.69 17.84 -4.30
N HIS A 173 6.43 17.27 -5.24
CA HIS A 173 7.72 16.64 -4.99
C HIS A 173 8.74 17.66 -4.47
#